data_AF-A0A973XJG3-F1
#
_entry.id   AF-A0A973XJG3-F1
#
_cell.length_a   1.000
_cell.length_b   1.000
_cell.length_c   1.000
_cell.angle_alpha   90.00
_cell.angle_beta   90.00
_cell.angle_gamma   90.00
#
_symmetry.space_group_name_H-M   'P 1'
#
loop_
_entity.id
_entity.type
_entity.pdbx_description
1 polymer ?
#
loop_
_entity_poly.entity_id
_entity_poly.type
_entity_poly.pdbx_seq_one_letter_code
_entity_poly.pdbx_strand_id
1 'polypeptide(L)' 'MTPKQRLPRRFPVGTRLVIEGEPDRHGALRVVSRYVVMPNGRRYDLMPQETAPQGTLPPAAGGVRRSRRGAAPA' A
#
# COMPACT_ATOMS: atom_id res chain seq x y z
N MET A 1 -8.55 19.67 -8.02
CA MET A 1 -8.45 18.21 -7.81
C MET A 1 -8.21 17.57 -9.17
N THR A 2 -6.98 17.12 -9.48
CA THR A 2 -6.69 16.45 -10.76
C THR A 2 -7.33 15.06 -10.73
N PRO A 3 -8.04 14.62 -11.78
CA PRO A 3 -8.64 13.30 -11.80
C PRO A 3 -7.53 12.26 -11.70
N LYS A 4 -7.59 11.44 -10.65
CA LYS A 4 -6.78 10.23 -10.48
C LYS A 4 -6.92 9.44 -11.78
N GLN A 5 -5.93 9.52 -12.66
CA GLN A 5 -6.01 8.97 -14.01
C GLN A 5 -6.24 7.47 -13.89
N ARG A 6 -7.49 7.03 -14.05
CA ARG A 6 -7.86 5.63 -13.90
C ARG A 6 -7.27 4.88 -15.08
N LEU A 7 -6.51 3.82 -14.77
CA LEU A 7 -6.02 2.90 -15.79
C LEU A 7 -7.19 2.24 -16.51
N PRO A 8 -7.03 1.90 -17.80
CA PRO A 8 -8.07 1.24 -18.56
C PRO A 8 -8.35 -0.16 -18.00
N ARG A 9 -9.58 -0.65 -18.16
CA ARG A 9 -9.95 -2.02 -17.75
C ARG A 9 -9.24 -3.10 -18.58
N ARG A 10 -8.86 -2.78 -19.82
CA ARG A 10 -8.11 -3.65 -20.74
C ARG A 10 -6.96 -2.85 -21.29
N PHE A 11 -5.78 -3.44 -21.33
CA PHE A 11 -4.60 -2.80 -21.91
C PHE A 11 -4.54 -3.04 -23.42
N PRO A 12 -4.17 -2.03 -24.21
CA PRO A 12 -3.85 -2.23 -25.63
C PRO A 12 -2.73 -3.26 -25.82
N VAL A 13 -2.74 -3.92 -26.97
CA VAL A 13 -1.63 -4.79 -27.38
C VAL A 13 -0.33 -3.97 -27.45
N GLY A 14 0.75 -4.53 -26.89
CA GLY A 14 2.05 -3.86 -26.79
C GLY A 14 2.28 -3.11 -25.48
N THR A 15 1.29 -3.06 -24.59
CA THR A 15 1.51 -2.58 -23.21
C THR A 15 2.48 -3.51 -22.48
N ARG A 16 3.42 -2.92 -21.73
CA ARG A 16 4.40 -3.64 -20.90
C ARG A 16 4.20 -3.32 -19.43
N LEU A 17 4.17 -4.34 -18.58
CA LEU A 17 4.33 -4.19 -17.14
C LEU A 17 5.82 -4.30 -16.81
N VAL A 18 6.38 -3.26 -16.19
CA VAL A 18 7.77 -3.23 -15.79
C VAL A 18 7.86 -3.29 -14.27
N ILE A 19 8.70 -4.20 -13.79
CA ILE A 19 9.05 -4.35 -12.39
C ILE A 19 10.57 -4.23 -12.33
N GLU A 20 11.06 -3.18 -11.66
CA GLU A 20 12.49 -3.01 -11.41
C GLU A 20 12.73 -3.30 -9.92
N GLY A 21 13.86 -3.91 -9.64
CA GLY A 21 14.23 -4.24 -8.28
C GLY A 21 15.68 -4.65 -8.17
N GLU A 22 16.10 -4.80 -6.93
CA GLU A 22 17.44 -5.20 -6.54
C GLU A 22 17.35 -6.45 -5.65
N PRO A 23 18.36 -7.32 -5.64
CA PRO A 23 18.40 -8.43 -4.69
C PRO A 23 18.51 -7.88 -3.25
N ASP A 24 17.78 -8.50 -2.31
CA ASP A 24 17.90 -8.24 -0.89
C ASP A 24 19.05 -9.05 -0.26
N ARG A 25 19.20 -8.95 1.06
CA ARG A 25 20.26 -9.65 1.82
C ARG A 25 20.16 -11.17 1.76
N HIS A 26 19.03 -11.72 1.32
CA HIS A 26 18.77 -13.14 1.15
C HIS A 26 18.71 -13.54 -0.33
N GLY A 27 19.01 -12.62 -1.26
CA GLY A 27 18.98 -12.84 -2.71
C GLY A 27 17.58 -12.79 -3.32
N ALA A 28 16.54 -12.43 -2.55
CA ALA A 28 15.18 -12.26 -3.07
C ALA A 28 15.02 -10.89 -3.73
N LEU A 29 14.18 -10.79 -4.76
CA LEU A 29 13.95 -9.52 -5.47
C LEU A 29 13.16 -8.53 -4.59
N ARG A 30 13.81 -7.46 -4.14
CA ARG A 30 13.17 -6.28 -3.57
C ARG A 30 12.74 -5.35 -4.71
N VAL A 31 11.44 -5.18 -4.89
CA VAL A 31 10.88 -4.27 -5.90
C VAL A 31 11.14 -2.82 -5.50
N VAL A 32 11.78 -2.07 -6.39
CA VAL A 32 12.09 -0.64 -6.23
C VAL A 32 11.16 0.23 -7.08
N SER A 33 10.68 -0.29 -8.21
CA SER A 33 9.72 0.41 -9.05
C SER A 33 8.73 -0.56 -9.71
N ARG A 34 7.51 -0.08 -9.94
CA ARG A 34 6.50 -0.80 -10.70
C ARG A 34 5.68 0.17 -11.51
N TYR A 35 5.63 -0.03 -12.82
CA TYR A 35 4.92 0.86 -13.73
C TYR A 35 4.45 0.13 -15.00
N VAL A 36 3.53 0.76 -15.71
CA VAL A 36 3.05 0.31 -17.03
C VAL A 36 3.54 1.26 -18.10
N VAL A 37 4.04 0.72 -19.21
CA VAL A 37 4.37 1.48 -20.42
C VAL A 37 3.35 1.15 -21.50
N MET A 38 2.61 2.16 -21.94
CA MET A 38 1.66 2.06 -23.04
C MET A 38 2.38 1.97 -24.40
N PRO A 39 1.73 1.50 -25.48
CA PRO A 39 2.36 1.41 -26.81
C PRO A 39 2.85 2.76 -27.36
N ASN A 40 2.25 3.87 -26.93
CA ASN A 40 2.68 5.22 -27.26
C ASN A 40 3.84 5.75 -26.39
N GLY A 41 4.44 4.90 -25.56
CA GLY A 41 5.52 5.25 -24.65
C GLY A 41 5.07 5.87 -23.32
N ARG A 42 3.78 6.14 -23.11
CA ARG A 42 3.31 6.78 -21.87
C ARG A 42 3.44 5.84 -20.67
N ARG A 43 4.12 6.30 -19.62
CA ARG A 43 4.35 5.56 -18.36
C ARG A 43 3.30 5.89 -17.29
N TYR A 44 2.91 4.88 -16.53
CA TYR A 44 2.04 4.99 -15.37
C TYR A 44 2.63 4.26 -14.17
N ASP A 45 2.97 4.98 -13.11
CA ASP A 45 3.45 4.36 -11.88
C ASP A 45 2.32 3.63 -11.15
N LEU A 46 2.62 2.40 -10.72
CA LEU A 46 1.69 1.51 -10.02
C LEU A 46 2.02 1.38 -8.53
N MET A 47 3.22 1.77 -8.12
CA MET A 47 3.51 1.83 -6.69
C MET A 47 2.71 2.99 -6.09
N PRO A 48 2.03 2.77 -4.94
CA PRO A 48 1.60 3.90 -4.14
C PRO A 48 2.84 4.75 -3.86
N GLN A 49 2.77 6.07 -4.11
CA GLN A 49 3.72 6.94 -3.43
C GLN A 49 3.55 6.65 -1.95
N GLU A 50 4.61 6.17 -1.29
CA GLU A 50 4.66 6.11 0.16
C GLU A 50 4.38 7.53 0.66
N THR A 51 3.14 7.82 1.03
CA THR A 51 2.79 9.03 1.75
C THR A 51 3.41 8.94 3.13
N ALA A 52 4.70 9.29 3.22
CA ALA A 52 5.49 9.45 4.45
C ALA A 52 5.52 8.21 5.39
N PRO A 53 6.55 8.08 6.25
CA PRO A 53 6.45 7.13 7.34
C PRO A 53 5.23 7.50 8.20
N GLN A 54 4.25 6.61 8.28
CA GLN A 54 3.23 6.68 9.33
C GLN A 54 3.99 6.70 10.65
N GLY A 55 4.01 7.88 11.28
CA GLY A 55 4.60 8.07 12.59
C GLY A 55 4.11 6.98 13.53
N THR A 56 5.05 6.43 14.29
CA THR A 56 4.88 5.61 15.48
C THR A 56 3.52 5.85 16.13
N LEU A 57 2.52 5.02 15.82
CA LEU A 57 1.31 4.97 16.63
C LEU A 57 1.73 4.34 17.96
N PRO A 58 1.60 5.03 19.10
CA PRO A 58 1.85 4.39 20.39
C PRO A 58 0.84 3.24 20.55
N PRO A 59 1.24 2.12 21.19
CA PRO A 59 0.33 1.02 21.42
C PRO A 59 -0.90 1.54 22.17
N ALA A 60 -2.09 1.26 21.61
CA ALA A 60 -3.36 1.60 22.22
C ALA A 60 -3.37 1.06 23.65
N ALA A 61 -3.33 1.99 24.62
CA ALA A 61 -3.54 1.65 26.02
C ALA A 61 -4.96 1.08 26.13
N GLY A 62 -5.02 -0.25 26.27
CA GLY A 62 -6.24 -1.02 26.35
C GLY A 62 -7.18 -0.42 27.39
N GLY A 63 -8.34 0.01 26.92
CA GLY A 63 -9.43 0.46 27.78
C GLY A 63 -9.80 -0.65 28.77
N VAL A 64 -9.59 -0.37 30.05
CA VAL A 64 -10.09 -1.20 31.15
C VAL A 64 -11.61 -1.19 31.08
N ARG A 65 -12.18 -2.23 30.48
CA ARG A 65 -13.61 -2.55 30.57
C ARG A 65 -13.92 -2.94 32.02
N ARG A 66 -14.25 -1.96 32.86
CA ARG A 66 -14.82 -2.26 34.19
C ARG A 66 -16.30 -2.61 34.00
N SER A 67 -16.54 -3.91 33.86
CA SER A 67 -17.85 -4.56 33.82
C SER A 67 -18.71 -4.12 35.02
N ARG A 68 -19.94 -3.68 34.74
CA ARG A 68 -21.00 -3.53 35.74
C ARG A 68 -21.55 -4.92 36.09
N ARG A 69 -21.39 -5.33 37.35
CA ARG A 69 -22.18 -6.31 38.12
C ARG A 69 -22.06 -5.81 39.57
N GLY A 70 -23.08 -5.47 40.34
CA GLY A 70 -24.40 -6.08 40.49
C GLY A 70 -24.45 -6.79 41.85
N ALA A 71 -24.96 -6.10 42.87
CA ALA A 71 -25.61 -6.53 44.14
C ALA A 71 -24.92 -7.49 45.17
N ALA A 72 -24.88 -7.00 46.44
CA ALA A 72 -25.02 -7.57 47.83
C ALA A 72 -24.93 -9.11 48.09
N PRO A 73 -24.70 -9.64 49.33
CA PRO A 73 -24.98 -9.06 50.67
C PRO A 73 -23.97 -9.40 51.82
N ALA A 74 -24.20 -8.82 53.01
CA ALA A 74 -24.06 -9.44 54.34
C ALA A 74 -24.81 -8.60 55.39
#